data_AF-A0A959YCL9-F1
#
_entry.id   AF-A0A959YCL9-F1
#
_cell.length_a   1.000
_cell.length_b   1.000
_cell.length_c   1.000
_cell.angle_alpha   90.00
_cell.angle_beta   90.00
_cell.angle_gamma   90.00
#
_symmetry.space_group_name_H-M   'P 1'
#
loop_
_entity.id
_entity.type
_entity.pdbx_description
1 polymer ?
#
loop_
_entity_poly.entity_id
_entity_poly.type
_entity_poly.pdbx_seq_one_letter_code
_entity_poly.pdbx_strand_id
1 'polypeptide(L)'
;SYTGLRIGLSAAKGFCYALDIPILGIGTLETLVQAVRAQEPDLPPDVLIHPMIDARRMEVFTAVYKPDGSLLEPVAAVVLDGTWPNLQPSTSNLQPPTSNLQHVVIGDGADKAVELWANRTDIRYLPAIKPHARYLAPLAEARLARGETDDLAYLVPTYGKGANVTQPAKKAQ
;
A
#
# COMPACT_ATOMS: atom_id res chain seq x y z
N SER A 1 9.50 -1.54 -7.29
CA SER A 1 10.93 -1.13 -7.28
C SER A 1 11.06 0.30 -7.78
N TYR A 2 12.13 1.02 -7.38
CA TYR A 2 12.35 2.42 -7.79
C TYR A 2 12.43 2.61 -9.31
N THR A 3 13.23 1.77 -9.96
CA THR A 3 13.43 1.79 -11.41
C THR A 3 12.15 1.47 -12.17
N GLY A 4 11.41 0.43 -11.73
CA GLY A 4 10.16 0.03 -12.39
C GLY A 4 9.09 1.12 -12.35
N LEU A 5 8.95 1.81 -11.22
CA LEU A 5 8.01 2.92 -11.07
C LEU A 5 8.33 4.08 -12.03
N ARG A 6 9.61 4.43 -12.16
CA ARG A 6 10.05 5.50 -13.08
C ARG A 6 9.82 5.13 -14.53
N ILE A 7 10.24 3.93 -14.94
CA ILE A 7 10.07 3.46 -16.32
C ILE A 7 8.58 3.42 -16.68
N GLY A 8 7.75 2.81 -15.83
CA GLY A 8 6.32 2.69 -16.05
C GLY A 8 5.63 4.06 -16.15
N LEU A 9 5.93 4.97 -15.23
CA LEU A 9 5.36 6.31 -15.25
C LEU A 9 5.81 7.12 -16.48
N SER A 10 7.10 7.06 -16.85
CA SER A 10 7.60 7.76 -18.05
C SER A 10 6.93 7.24 -19.33
N ALA A 11 6.74 5.92 -19.46
CA ALA A 11 6.02 5.34 -20.59
C ALA A 11 4.55 5.80 -20.62
N ALA A 12 3.85 5.75 -19.48
CA ALA A 12 2.46 6.20 -19.36
C ALA A 12 2.31 7.68 -19.73
N LYS A 13 3.18 8.55 -19.22
CA LYS A 13 3.20 9.98 -19.58
C LYS A 13 3.40 10.20 -21.09
N GLY A 14 4.31 9.45 -21.71
CA GLY A 14 4.54 9.51 -23.16
C GLY A 14 3.28 9.17 -23.96
N PHE A 15 2.58 8.10 -23.58
CA PHE A 15 1.31 7.73 -24.21
C PHE A 15 0.22 8.78 -24.00
N CYS A 16 0.02 9.23 -22.75
CA CYS A 16 -0.99 10.25 -22.43
C CYS A 16 -0.74 11.57 -23.17
N TYR A 17 0.53 11.99 -23.27
CA TYR A 17 0.92 13.19 -24.00
C TYR A 17 0.66 13.06 -25.50
N ALA A 18 1.05 11.94 -26.11
CA ALA A 18 0.89 11.73 -27.55
C ALA A 18 -0.58 11.58 -27.98
N LEU A 19 -1.42 11.02 -27.11
CA LEU A 19 -2.83 10.75 -27.39
C LEU A 19 -3.78 11.85 -26.88
N ASP A 20 -3.26 12.87 -26.20
CA ASP A 20 -4.04 13.93 -25.54
C ASP A 20 -5.13 13.38 -24.60
N ILE A 21 -4.75 12.38 -23.78
CA ILE A 21 -5.65 11.74 -22.79
C ILE A 21 -5.15 11.99 -21.36
N PRO A 22 -6.06 12.06 -20.37
CA PRO A 22 -5.68 12.27 -18.98
C PRO A 22 -4.84 11.10 -18.43
N ILE A 23 -4.01 11.41 -17.43
CA ILE A 23 -3.25 10.42 -16.68
C ILE A 23 -3.78 10.31 -15.24
N LEU A 24 -3.81 9.08 -14.70
CA LEU A 24 -4.17 8.81 -13.31
C LEU A 24 -3.08 7.94 -12.67
N GLY A 25 -2.40 8.49 -11.68
CA GLY A 25 -1.49 7.78 -10.79
C GLY A 25 -2.25 7.11 -9.65
N ILE A 26 -2.26 5.78 -9.64
CA ILE A 26 -2.92 4.99 -8.59
C ILE A 26 -1.87 4.38 -7.66
N GLY A 27 -2.13 4.44 -6.36
CA GLY A 27 -1.23 3.93 -5.34
C GLY A 27 -1.14 2.40 -5.34
N THR A 28 0.06 1.85 -5.15
CA THR A 28 0.24 0.38 -5.06
C THR A 28 -0.48 -0.22 -3.84
N LEU A 29 -0.44 0.46 -2.70
CA LEU A 29 -1.14 0.01 -1.48
C LEU A 29 -2.66 0.02 -1.65
N GLU A 30 -3.20 1.06 -2.30
CA GLU A 30 -4.61 1.14 -2.64
C GLU A 30 -5.03 0.04 -3.62
N THR A 31 -4.19 -0.23 -4.64
CA THR A 31 -4.42 -1.33 -5.59
C THR A 31 -4.46 -2.69 -4.90
N LEU A 32 -3.59 -2.89 -3.92
CA LEU A 32 -3.55 -4.10 -3.10
C LEU A 32 -4.82 -4.25 -2.24
N VAL A 33 -5.30 -3.17 -1.63
CA VAL A 33 -6.57 -3.16 -0.87
C VAL A 33 -7.74 -3.47 -1.80
N GLN A 34 -7.77 -2.90 -3.01
CA GLN A 34 -8.80 -3.20 -3.98
C GLN A 34 -8.80 -4.68 -4.41
N ALA A 35 -7.62 -5.32 -4.44
CA ALA A 35 -7.52 -6.74 -4.68
C ALA A 35 -8.17 -7.57 -3.56
N VAL A 36 -8.01 -7.16 -2.30
CA VAL A 36 -8.67 -7.78 -1.15
C VAL A 36 -10.17 -7.56 -1.22
N ARG A 37 -10.64 -6.34 -1.48
CA ARG A 37 -12.08 -6.04 -1.63
C ARG A 37 -12.77 -6.90 -2.68
N ALA A 38 -12.06 -7.20 -3.77
CA ALA A 38 -12.59 -8.04 -4.84
C ALA A 38 -12.60 -9.55 -4.51
N GLN A 39 -11.70 -10.01 -3.63
CA GLN A 39 -11.55 -11.44 -3.30
C GLN A 39 -12.24 -11.81 -1.98
N GLU A 40 -12.39 -10.85 -1.07
CA GLU A 40 -12.91 -10.99 0.29
C GLU A 40 -13.99 -9.93 0.55
N PRO A 41 -15.11 -9.93 -0.21
CA PRO A 41 -16.14 -8.88 -0.13
C PRO A 41 -16.87 -8.85 1.23
N ASP A 42 -16.87 -9.98 1.94
CA ASP A 42 -17.60 -10.17 3.20
C ASP A 42 -16.73 -9.93 4.45
N LEU A 43 -15.59 -9.23 4.28
CA LEU A 43 -14.74 -8.87 5.42
C LEU A 43 -15.53 -8.02 6.44
N PRO A 44 -15.49 -8.38 7.74
CA PRO A 44 -16.17 -7.60 8.77
C PRO A 44 -15.68 -6.14 8.80
N PRO A 45 -16.58 -5.14 8.95
CA PRO A 45 -16.25 -3.72 8.80
C PRO A 45 -15.26 -3.17 9.84
N ASP A 46 -15.10 -3.89 10.94
CA ASP A 46 -14.18 -3.64 12.05
C ASP A 46 -12.77 -4.20 11.82
N VAL A 47 -12.57 -5.02 10.77
CA VAL A 47 -11.25 -5.54 10.38
C VAL A 47 -10.42 -4.46 9.69
N LEU A 48 -9.14 -4.39 10.03
CA LEU A 48 -8.17 -3.49 9.40
C LEU A 48 -7.32 -4.22 8.37
N ILE A 49 -7.22 -3.65 7.17
CA ILE A 49 -6.38 -4.16 6.08
C ILE A 49 -5.06 -3.40 6.07
N HIS A 50 -3.96 -4.16 6.05
CA HIS A 50 -2.59 -3.69 6.03
C HIS A 50 -1.90 -4.16 4.74
N PRO A 51 -2.02 -3.40 3.62
CA PRO A 51 -1.22 -3.64 2.43
C PRO A 51 0.25 -3.34 2.71
N MET A 52 1.13 -4.30 2.46
CA MET A 52 2.56 -4.22 2.77
C MET A 52 3.41 -4.38 1.52
N ILE A 53 4.28 -3.40 1.28
CA ILE A 53 5.35 -3.48 0.29
C ILE A 53 6.69 -3.66 1.00
N ASP A 54 7.48 -4.64 0.58
CA ASP A 54 8.80 -4.89 1.16
C ASP A 54 9.74 -3.68 1.03
N ALA A 55 10.17 -3.14 2.19
CA ALA A 55 11.16 -2.07 2.30
C ALA A 55 12.55 -2.59 2.70
N ARG A 56 12.77 -3.92 2.64
CA ARG A 56 13.97 -4.67 3.06
C ARG A 56 14.14 -4.73 4.58
N ARG A 57 15.00 -5.63 5.09
CA ARG A 57 15.41 -5.73 6.51
C ARG A 57 14.22 -5.75 7.51
N MET A 58 13.24 -6.63 7.30
CA MET A 58 12.01 -6.70 8.11
C MET A 58 11.20 -5.39 8.18
N GLU A 59 11.48 -4.41 7.32
CA GLU A 59 10.70 -3.17 7.22
C GLU A 59 9.71 -3.24 6.05
N VAL A 60 8.53 -2.67 6.20
CA VAL A 60 7.53 -2.56 5.14
C VAL A 60 7.03 -1.13 4.99
N PHE A 61 6.69 -0.75 3.77
CA PHE A 61 5.78 0.37 3.55
C PHE A 61 4.36 -0.15 3.69
N THR A 62 3.61 0.39 4.64
CA THR A 62 2.23 0.00 4.91
C THR A 62 1.37 1.22 5.19
N ALA A 63 0.07 1.04 5.12
CA ALA A 63 -0.96 1.98 5.54
C ALA A 63 -2.09 1.16 6.19
N VAL A 64 -3.03 1.83 6.84
CA VAL A 64 -4.17 1.15 7.45
C VAL A 64 -5.43 1.52 6.69
N TYR A 65 -6.17 0.51 6.24
CA TYR A 65 -7.41 0.67 5.50
C TYR A 65 -8.55 -0.08 6.18
N LYS A 66 -9.77 0.41 5.98
CA LYS A 66 -11.00 -0.34 6.26
C LYS A 66 -11.38 -1.22 5.05
N PRO A 67 -12.27 -2.22 5.23
CA PRO A 67 -12.71 -3.10 4.14
C PRO A 67 -13.50 -2.38 3.04
N ASP A 68 -14.10 -1.22 3.35
CA ASP A 68 -14.74 -0.35 2.35
C ASP A 68 -13.72 0.36 1.43
N GLY A 69 -12.43 0.27 1.71
CA GLY A 69 -11.35 0.94 0.99
C GLY A 69 -10.95 2.30 1.57
N SER A 70 -11.59 2.76 2.65
CA SER A 70 -11.28 4.02 3.30
C SER A 70 -9.90 3.97 3.98
N LEU A 71 -9.06 4.98 3.73
CA LEU A 71 -7.76 5.15 4.39
C LEU A 71 -7.97 5.63 5.83
N LEU A 72 -7.46 4.88 6.80
CA LEU A 72 -7.47 5.23 8.22
C LEU A 72 -6.15 5.85 8.67
N GLU A 73 -5.02 5.25 8.27
CA GLU A 73 -3.69 5.77 8.57
C GLU A 73 -2.88 5.88 7.27
N PRO A 74 -2.18 7.02 7.06
CA PRO A 74 -1.41 7.25 5.85
C PRO A 74 -0.20 6.30 5.76
N VAL A 75 0.41 6.28 4.58
CA VAL A 75 1.58 5.45 4.30
C VAL A 75 2.72 5.77 5.27
N ALA A 76 3.21 4.74 5.95
CA ALA A 76 4.35 4.79 6.86
C ALA A 76 5.30 3.63 6.59
N ALA A 77 6.56 3.82 6.96
CA ALA A 77 7.53 2.73 7.03
C ALA A 77 7.48 2.12 8.44
N VAL A 78 7.30 0.81 8.53
CA VAL A 78 7.12 0.09 9.80
C VAL A 78 8.05 -1.11 9.84
N VAL A 79 8.75 -1.28 10.96
CA VAL A 79 9.52 -2.50 11.23
C VAL A 79 8.56 -3.58 11.73
N LEU A 80 8.59 -4.73 11.08
CA LEU A 80 7.85 -5.91 11.49
C LEU A 80 8.70 -6.71 12.48
N ASP A 81 8.16 -6.90 13.67
CA ASP A 81 8.66 -7.78 14.70
C ASP A 81 7.48 -8.53 15.34
N GLY A 82 7.76 -9.37 16.35
CA GLY A 82 6.71 -10.13 17.03
C GLY A 82 5.72 -9.28 17.85
N THR A 83 5.95 -7.98 18.00
CA THR A 83 5.06 -7.06 18.74
C THR A 83 4.09 -6.33 17.83
N TRP A 84 4.36 -6.28 16.52
CA TRP A 84 3.45 -5.73 15.54
C TRP A 84 2.16 -6.59 15.43
N PRO A 85 0.98 -5.98 15.15
CA PRO A 85 0.71 -4.55 15.17
C PRO A 85 0.66 -4.03 16.60
N ASN A 86 1.44 -2.98 16.87
CA ASN A 86 1.32 -2.25 18.12
C ASN A 86 -0.06 -1.60 18.12
N LEU A 87 -0.84 -1.76 19.20
CA LEU A 87 -2.09 -1.04 19.42
C LEU A 87 -1.77 0.47 19.47
N GLN A 88 -1.71 1.14 18.31
CA GLN A 88 -1.51 2.58 18.27
C GLN A 88 -2.82 3.29 18.66
N PRO A 89 -2.76 4.39 19.41
CA PRO A 89 -3.93 5.13 19.89
C PRO A 89 -4.78 5.78 18.77
N SER A 90 -4.33 5.74 17.52
CA SER A 90 -5.05 6.18 16.31
C SER A 90 -6.33 5.39 16.02
N THR A 91 -6.52 4.22 16.65
CA THR A 91 -7.73 3.39 16.54
C THR A 91 -8.78 3.68 17.60
N SER A 92 -8.61 4.70 18.45
CA SER A 92 -9.53 5.05 19.55
C SER A 92 -10.98 5.32 19.13
N ASN A 93 -11.22 5.63 17.84
CA ASN A 93 -12.56 5.80 17.26
C ASN A 93 -13.07 4.57 16.49
N LEU A 94 -12.37 3.43 16.54
CA LEU A 94 -12.86 2.19 15.95
C LEU A 94 -13.90 1.55 16.85
N GLN A 95 -14.91 0.95 16.21
CA GLN A 95 -15.83 0.07 16.93
C GLN A 95 -15.04 -1.08 17.55
N PRO A 96 -15.43 -1.54 18.74
CA PRO A 96 -14.82 -2.72 19.34
C PRO A 96 -14.95 -3.90 18.38
N PRO A 97 -13.90 -4.74 18.28
CA PRO A 97 -13.92 -5.87 17.38
C PRO A 97 -15.06 -6.83 17.76
N THR A 98 -15.83 -7.22 16.76
CA THR A 98 -16.96 -8.15 16.83
C THR A 98 -16.53 -9.61 16.74
N SER A 99 -15.28 -9.83 16.30
CA SER A 99 -14.66 -11.15 16.18
C SER A 99 -13.20 -11.10 16.68
N ASN A 100 -12.58 -12.27 16.83
CA ASN A 100 -11.17 -12.34 17.16
C ASN A 100 -10.27 -11.79 16.03
N LEU A 101 -10.73 -11.89 14.77
CA LEU A 101 -10.01 -11.35 13.62
C LEU A 101 -10.09 -9.82 13.63
N GLN A 102 -8.93 -9.17 13.69
CA GLN A 102 -8.81 -7.71 13.72
C GLN A 102 -7.99 -7.17 12.56
N HIS A 103 -7.09 -7.98 12.00
CA HIS A 103 -6.12 -7.52 11.02
C HIS A 103 -6.01 -8.48 9.84
N VAL A 104 -5.95 -7.93 8.64
CA VAL A 104 -5.62 -8.64 7.41
C VAL A 104 -4.32 -8.07 6.85
N VAL A 105 -3.33 -8.92 6.61
CA VAL A 105 -2.03 -8.53 6.05
C VAL A 105 -1.85 -9.13 4.66
N ILE A 106 -1.36 -8.32 3.73
CA ILE A 106 -1.25 -8.66 2.30
C ILE A 106 -0.05 -8.00 1.63
N GLY A 107 0.40 -8.55 0.51
CA GLY A 107 1.50 -8.02 -0.30
C GLY A 107 2.85 -8.65 0.03
N ASP A 108 3.86 -8.35 -0.78
CA ASP A 108 5.19 -8.98 -0.67
C ASP A 108 5.90 -8.67 0.66
N GLY A 109 5.55 -7.56 1.31
CA GLY A 109 6.01 -7.25 2.66
C GLY A 109 5.42 -8.17 3.73
N ALA A 110 4.19 -8.66 3.52
CA ALA A 110 3.57 -9.65 4.39
C ALA A 110 4.09 -11.07 4.10
N ASP A 111 4.30 -11.40 2.82
CA ASP A 111 4.82 -12.70 2.37
C ASP A 111 6.16 -13.08 3.03
N LYS A 112 7.02 -12.09 3.32
CA LYS A 112 8.31 -12.31 4.01
C LYS A 112 8.19 -12.46 5.54
N ALA A 113 7.06 -12.12 6.12
CA ALA A 113 6.84 -11.99 7.56
C ALA A 113 5.86 -13.03 8.12
N VAL A 114 5.51 -14.05 7.32
CA VAL A 114 4.49 -15.07 7.64
C VAL A 114 4.73 -15.75 8.99
N GLU A 115 6.00 -16.01 9.33
CA GLU A 115 6.37 -16.64 10.61
C GLU A 115 5.97 -15.81 11.84
N LEU A 116 5.89 -14.47 11.72
CA LEU A 116 5.44 -13.59 12.81
C LEU A 116 3.95 -13.81 13.15
N TRP A 117 3.17 -14.32 12.19
CA TRP A 117 1.73 -14.46 12.31
C TRP A 117 1.28 -15.88 12.64
N ALA A 118 2.18 -16.87 12.63
CA ALA A 118 1.83 -18.30 12.70
C ALA A 118 0.98 -18.69 13.94
N ASN A 119 1.17 -17.98 15.05
CA ASN A 119 0.45 -18.22 16.31
C ASN A 119 -0.54 -17.09 16.68
N ARG A 120 -0.82 -16.18 15.74
CA ARG A 120 -1.73 -15.05 15.94
C ARG A 120 -3.08 -15.36 15.33
N THR A 121 -4.14 -15.27 16.14
CA THR A 121 -5.52 -15.55 15.69
C THR A 121 -6.28 -14.26 15.34
N ASP A 122 -5.73 -13.12 15.72
CA ASP A 122 -6.20 -11.78 15.40
C ASP A 122 -5.69 -11.25 14.06
N ILE A 123 -4.72 -11.93 13.46
CA ILE A 123 -4.12 -11.57 12.17
C ILE A 123 -4.38 -12.69 11.15
N ARG A 124 -4.96 -12.33 10.02
CA ARG A 124 -5.10 -13.20 8.85
C ARG A 124 -4.17 -12.74 7.73
N TYR A 125 -3.20 -13.57 7.39
CA TYR A 125 -2.37 -13.38 6.20
C TYR A 125 -3.08 -13.95 4.97
N LEU A 126 -3.23 -13.14 3.92
CA LEU A 126 -3.74 -13.60 2.63
C LEU A 126 -2.57 -13.70 1.64
N PRO A 127 -2.18 -14.92 1.23
CA PRO A 127 -0.98 -15.13 0.43
C PRO A 127 -1.14 -14.65 -1.01
N ALA A 128 -0.02 -14.22 -1.60
CA ALA A 128 0.14 -13.99 -3.04
C ALA A 128 -0.78 -12.91 -3.65
N ILE A 129 -1.33 -12.00 -2.84
CA ILE A 129 -2.00 -10.79 -3.32
C ILE A 129 -0.96 -9.83 -3.89
N LYS A 130 -1.02 -9.59 -5.21
CA LYS A 130 -0.07 -8.73 -5.93
C LYS A 130 -0.80 -7.55 -6.59
N PRO A 131 -0.12 -6.40 -6.75
CA PRO A 131 -0.68 -5.30 -7.51
C PRO A 131 -0.86 -5.72 -8.98
N HIS A 132 -2.08 -5.66 -9.49
CA HIS A 132 -2.42 -6.06 -10.85
C HIS A 132 -3.33 -5.02 -11.50
N ALA A 133 -3.18 -4.78 -12.81
CA ALA A 133 -3.94 -3.77 -13.55
C ALA A 133 -5.46 -3.92 -13.39
N ARG A 134 -5.97 -5.15 -13.34
CA ARG A 134 -7.38 -5.48 -13.04
C ARG A 134 -7.94 -4.83 -11.75
N TYR A 135 -7.10 -4.62 -10.74
CA TYR A 135 -7.51 -3.97 -9.47
C TYR A 135 -7.22 -2.47 -9.48
N LEU A 136 -6.38 -2.01 -10.41
CA LEU A 136 -6.12 -0.59 -10.65
C LEU A 136 -7.27 0.06 -11.43
N ALA A 137 -7.82 -0.65 -12.43
CA ALA A 137 -8.83 -0.10 -13.33
C ALA A 137 -10.08 0.44 -12.61
N PRO A 138 -10.71 -0.27 -11.65
CA PRO A 138 -11.87 0.26 -10.93
C PRO A 138 -11.56 1.53 -10.11
N LEU A 139 -10.34 1.65 -9.58
CA LEU A 139 -9.90 2.85 -8.86
C LEU A 139 -9.73 4.04 -9.81
N ALA A 140 -9.11 3.79 -10.97
CA ALA A 140 -8.94 4.80 -12.01
C ALA A 140 -10.28 5.25 -12.60
N GLU A 141 -11.20 4.32 -12.87
CA GLU A 141 -12.56 4.63 -13.33
C GLU A 141 -13.33 5.48 -12.31
N ALA A 142 -13.25 5.15 -11.02
CA ALA A 142 -13.91 5.92 -9.97
C ALA A 142 -13.37 7.35 -9.87
N ARG A 143 -12.04 7.55 -9.97
CA ARG A 143 -11.42 8.88 -10.01
C ARG A 143 -11.82 9.64 -11.27
N LEU A 144 -11.75 9.00 -12.44
CA LEU A 144 -12.10 9.61 -13.72
C LEU A 144 -13.57 10.05 -13.76
N ALA A 145 -14.49 9.24 -13.22
CA ALA A 145 -15.91 9.57 -13.12
C ALA A 145 -16.18 10.80 -12.23
N ARG A 146 -15.29 11.11 -11.28
CA ARG A 146 -15.34 12.33 -10.45
C ARG A 146 -14.58 13.50 -11.07
N GLY A 147 -14.00 13.34 -12.26
CA GLY A 147 -13.16 14.35 -12.90
C GLY A 147 -11.78 14.53 -12.24
N GLU A 148 -11.37 13.60 -11.37
CA GLU A 148 -10.10 13.65 -10.66
C GLU A 148 -8.98 13.06 -11.52
N THR A 149 -8.23 13.92 -12.21
CA THR A 149 -7.08 13.52 -13.03
C THR A 149 -5.80 14.15 -12.49
N ASP A 150 -4.65 13.54 -12.78
CA ASP A 150 -3.36 14.07 -12.34
C ASP A 150 -2.74 14.95 -13.44
N ASP A 151 -1.99 15.96 -13.02
CA ASP A 151 -1.22 16.77 -13.96
C ASP A 151 -0.06 15.95 -14.56
N LEU A 152 -0.06 15.84 -15.89
CA LEU A 152 0.92 15.05 -16.63
C LEU A 152 2.36 15.50 -16.38
N ALA A 153 2.63 16.80 -16.25
CA ALA A 153 3.96 17.32 -16.00
C ALA A 153 4.40 17.01 -14.55
N TYR A 154 3.51 17.21 -13.59
CA TYR A 154 3.87 17.15 -12.16
C TYR A 154 3.67 15.79 -11.49
N LEU A 155 2.98 14.83 -12.13
CA LEU A 155 2.83 13.48 -11.57
C LEU A 155 4.19 12.80 -11.39
N VAL A 156 4.55 12.43 -10.16
CA VAL A 156 5.81 11.76 -9.84
C VAL A 156 5.53 10.54 -8.96
N PRO A 157 6.41 9.51 -8.95
CA PRO A 157 6.18 8.36 -8.09
C PRO A 157 6.42 8.73 -6.63
N THR A 158 5.57 8.22 -5.74
CA THR A 158 5.76 8.33 -4.30
C THR A 158 6.64 7.18 -3.81
N TYR A 159 7.79 7.50 -3.20
CA TYR A 159 8.79 6.49 -2.81
C TYR A 159 8.81 6.12 -1.33
N GLY A 160 7.95 6.71 -0.50
CA GLY A 160 7.84 6.45 0.94
C GLY A 160 9.02 6.99 1.77
N LYS A 161 10.27 6.62 1.43
CA LYS A 161 11.51 7.17 2.02
C LYS A 161 12.31 7.97 0.98
N GLY A 162 13.01 9.01 1.46
CA GLY A 162 14.08 9.64 0.70
C GLY A 162 15.22 8.66 0.46
N ALA A 163 15.88 8.73 -0.69
CA ALA A 163 17.04 7.88 -0.98
C ALA A 163 18.11 8.09 0.10
N ASN A 164 18.62 7.00 0.69
CA ASN A 164 19.81 7.05 1.53
C ASN A 164 21.02 7.37 0.64
N VAL A 165 21.22 8.65 0.34
CA VAL A 165 22.45 9.15 -0.28
C VAL A 165 23.52 9.05 0.80
N THR A 166 24.43 8.09 0.68
CA THR A 166 25.62 8.01 1.53
C THR A 166 26.40 9.32 1.39
N GLN A 167 26.61 10.03 2.50
CA GLN A 167 27.47 11.21 2.51
C GLN A 167 28.88 10.79 2.07
N PRO A 168 29.57 11.56 1.20
CA PRO A 168 30.96 11.27 0.84
C PRO A 168 31.81 11.29 2.11
N ALA A 169 32.68 10.29 2.28
CA ALA A 169 33.62 10.26 3.39
C ALA A 169 34.47 11.56 3.42
N LYS A 170 34.49 12.24 4.57
CA LYS A 170 35.37 13.39 4.79
C LYS A 170 36.82 12.95 4.55
N LYS A 171 37.51 13.58 3.59
CA LYS A 171 38.97 13.47 3.49
C LYS A 171 39.58 14.00 4.79
N ALA A 172 40.36 13.17 5.46
CA ALA A 172 41.22 13.60 6.55
C ALA A 172 42.21 14.64 6.01
N GLN A 173 42.27 15.80 6.66
CA GLN A 173 43.34 16.80 6.49
C GLN A 173 44.47 16.50 7.47
#